data_AF-A0A929NH51-F1
#
_entry.id   AF-A0A929NH51-F1
#
_cell.length_a   1.000
_cell.length_b   1.000
_cell.length_c   1.000
_cell.angle_alpha   90.00
_cell.angle_beta   90.00
_cell.angle_gamma   90.00
#
_symmetry.space_group_name_H-M   'P 1'
#
loop_
_entity.id
_entity.type
_entity.pdbx_description
1 polymer ?
#
loop_
_entity_poly.entity_id
_entity_poly.type
_entity_poly.pdbx_seq_one_letter_code
_entity_poly.pdbx_strand_id
1 'polypeptide(L)' 'MTIPSDFKIRAATENDVTVILALIKDLAEYEHLSHEVEATEEDLRQSLFGDR' A
#
# COMPACT_ATOMS: atom_id res chain seq x y z
N MET A 1 1.68 19.19 19.08
CA MET A 1 2.03 18.01 18.26
C MET A 1 2.91 18.52 17.13
N THR A 2 4.22 18.32 17.22
CA THR A 2 5.18 18.80 16.22
C THR A 2 5.23 17.77 15.10
N ILE A 3 4.75 18.12 13.90
CA ILE A 3 4.85 17.23 12.74
C ILE A 3 6.33 17.17 12.36
N PRO A 4 6.95 15.97 12.24
CA PRO A 4 8.32 15.85 11.79
C PRO A 4 8.46 16.48 10.39
N SER A 5 9.32 17.49 10.27
CA SER A 5 9.52 18.26 9.03
C SER A 5 10.21 17.47 7.91
N ASP A 6 10.70 16.27 8.20
CA ASP A 6 11.50 15.44 7.29
C ASP A 6 10.69 14.35 6.56
N PHE A 7 9.37 14.53 6.44
CA PHE A 7 8.55 13.62 5.62
C PHE A 7 8.85 13.83 4.14
N LYS A 8 9.24 12.75 3.43
CA LYS A 8 9.56 12.78 2.01
C LYS A 8 8.53 12.00 1.22
N ILE A 9 7.95 12.66 0.20
CA ILE A 9 7.15 12.00 -0.82
C ILE A 9 8.09 11.61 -1.95
N ARG A 10 8.05 10.33 -2.34
CA ARG A 10 8.82 9.77 -3.46
C ARG A 10 7.94 8.81 -4.25
N ALA A 11 8.36 8.51 -5.49
CA ALA A 11 7.76 7.42 -6.24
C ALA A 11 7.94 6.09 -5.50
N ALA A 12 6.91 5.25 -5.54
CA ALA A 12 6.98 3.88 -5.09
C ALA A 12 7.84 3.04 -6.05
N THR A 13 8.46 2.01 -5.51
CA THR A 13 9.24 0.99 -6.23
C THR A 13 8.67 -0.39 -5.90
N GLU A 14 9.06 -1.43 -6.63
CA GLU A 14 8.61 -2.80 -6.35
C GLU A 14 8.91 -3.26 -4.91
N ASN A 15 9.98 -2.73 -4.29
CA ASN A 15 10.33 -3.03 -2.90
C ASN A 15 9.30 -2.49 -1.88
N ASP A 16 8.43 -1.57 -2.30
CA ASP A 16 7.41 -0.97 -1.44
C ASP A 16 6.09 -1.76 -1.46
N VAL A 17 5.95 -2.79 -2.30
CA VAL A 17 4.69 -3.55 -2.46
C VAL A 17 4.17 -4.10 -1.13
N THR A 18 5.03 -4.71 -0.31
CA THR A 18 4.64 -5.25 1.00
C THR A 18 4.08 -4.16 1.92
N VAL A 19 4.68 -2.97 1.95
CA VAL A 19 4.22 -1.87 2.81
C VAL A 19 2.92 -1.27 2.29
N ILE A 20 2.76 -1.16 0.97
CA ILE A 20 1.53 -0.65 0.35
C ILE A 20 0.37 -1.60 0.63
N LEU A 21 0.57 -2.92 0.48
CA LEU A 21 -0.47 -3.91 0.80
C LEU A 21 -0.87 -3.87 2.28
N ALA A 22 0.10 -3.69 3.19
CA ALA A 22 -0.19 -3.53 4.61
C ALA A 22 -1.07 -2.29 4.86
N LEU A 23 -0.73 -1.14 4.28
CA LEU A 23 -1.51 0.09 4.42
C LEU A 23 -2.93 -0.03 3.84
N ILE A 24 -3.10 -0.75 2.72
CA ILE A 24 -4.43 -1.06 2.15
C ILE A 24 -5.25 -1.89 3.13
N LYS A 25 -4.65 -2.91 3.76
CA LYS A 25 -5.31 -3.76 4.75
C LYS A 25 -5.68 -3.00 6.02
N ASP A 26 -4.76 -2.18 6.52
CA ASP A 26 -5.00 -1.33 7.70
C ASP A 26 -6.15 -0.34 7.45
N LEU A 27 -6.22 0.23 6.24
CA LEU A 27 -7.33 1.10 5.84
C LEU A 27 -8.65 0.31 5.79
N ALA A 28 -8.66 -0.87 5.18
CA ALA A 28 -9.86 -1.69 5.10
C ALA A 28 -10.34 -2.19 6.49
N GLU A 29 -9.42 -2.46 7.41
CA GLU A 29 -9.77 -2.75 8.82
C GLU A 29 -10.45 -1.56 9.48
N TYR A 30 -9.89 -0.35 9.32
CA TYR A 30 -10.48 0.88 9.83
C TYR A 30 -11.88 1.14 9.27
N GLU A 31 -12.10 0.82 7.99
CA GLU A 31 -13.39 0.98 7.31
C GLU A 31 -14.37 -0.20 7.52
N HIS A 32 -13.98 -1.22 8.29
CA HIS A 32 -14.75 -2.46 8.49
C HIS A 32 -15.04 -3.25 7.20
N LEU A 33 -14.15 -3.12 6.21
CA LEU A 33 -14.22 -3.73 4.89
C LEU A 33 -13.06 -4.70 4.62
N SER A 34 -12.41 -5.26 5.65
CA SER A 34 -11.26 -6.17 5.46
C SER A 34 -11.55 -7.38 4.58
N HIS A 35 -12.81 -7.79 4.48
CA HIS A 35 -13.25 -8.91 3.62
C HIS A 35 -13.22 -8.58 2.13
N GLU A 36 -13.22 -7.30 1.75
CA GLU A 36 -13.12 -6.85 0.37
C GLU A 36 -11.66 -6.84 -0.14
N VAL A 37 -10.68 -6.96 0.77
CA VAL A 37 -9.26 -6.98 0.38
C VAL A 37 -8.83 -8.41 0.05
N GLU A 38 -9.05 -8.80 -1.20
CA GLU A 38 -8.62 -10.09 -1.75
C GLU A 38 -7.19 -10.06 -2.34
N ALA A 39 -6.62 -8.86 -2.52
CA ALA A 39 -5.34 -8.68 -3.19
C ALA A 39 -4.16 -9.32 -2.45
N THR A 40 -3.31 -10.03 -3.21
CA THR A 40 -2.00 -10.52 -2.76
C THR A 40 -0.88 -9.56 -3.14
N GLU A 41 0.33 -9.78 -2.63
CA GLU A 41 1.49 -8.99 -3.04
C GLU A 41 1.80 -9.15 -4.53
N GLU A 42 1.56 -10.33 -5.11
CA GLU A 42 1.79 -10.55 -6.54
C GLU A 42 0.78 -9.79 -7.39
N ASP A 43 -0.50 -9.82 -7.03
CA ASP A 43 -1.55 -9.05 -7.72
C ASP A 43 -1.22 -7.55 -7.70
N LEU A 44 -0.75 -7.06 -6.55
CA LEU A 44 -0.39 -5.66 -6.38
C LEU A 44 0.89 -5.30 -7.15
N ARG A 45 1.89 -6.19 -7.18
CA ARG A 45 3.12 -6.02 -7.98
C ARG A 45 2.80 -5.93 -9.47
N GLN A 46 2.00 -6.85 -9.99
CA GLN A 46 1.57 -6.83 -11.40
C GLN A 46 0.74 -5.57 -11.71
N SER A 47 -0.19 -5.18 -10.83
CA SER A 47 -1.05 -4.02 -11.07
C SER A 47 -0.30 -2.68 -11.05
N LEU A 48 0.72 -2.55 -10.21
CA LEU A 48 1.47 -1.29 -10.05
C LEU A 48 2.70 -1.19 -10.96
N PHE A 49 3.33 -2.33 -11.28
CA PHE A 49 4.63 -2.38 -11.94
C PHE A 49 4.70 -3.37 -13.14
N GLY A 50 3.63 -4.10 -13.44
CA GLY A 50 3.57 -4.98 -14.61
C GLY A 50 3.45 -4.22 -15.93
N ASP A 51 3.64 -4.94 -17.04
CA ASP A 51 3.50 -4.40 -18.39
C ASP A 51 2.04 -4.00 -18.68
N ARG A 52 1.84 -2.89 -19.42
CA ARG A 52 0.51 -2.40 -19.86
C ARG A 52 0.10 -2.93 -21.22
#